data_AF-A0A963EEL4-F1
#
_entry.id   AF-A0A963EEL4-F1
#
_cell.length_a   1.000
_cell.length_b   1.000
_cell.length_c   1.000
_cell.angle_alpha   90.00
_cell.angle_beta   90.00
_cell.angle_gamma   90.00
#
_symmetry.space_group_name_H-M   'P 1'
#
loop_
_entity.id
_entity.type
_entity.pdbx_description
1 polymer ?
#
loop_
_entity_poly.entity_id
_entity_poly.type
_entity_poly.pdbx_seq_one_letter_code
_entity_poly.pdbx_strand_id
1 'polypeptide(L)'
;FHQTKIALEVFFDPQQLDPDGRHDYDALTRADYGGLVKASMRNRFPAVKTRQEKRALYAMVSSGAAFELQHMVLADPSLIGTTQAVWLTADDDIDMLVKGHIDRSVPESERRVDDRTLAWVERLEQEGALKRRFNTAFFTNGDSREPELAGIAGAVMGSCYVLLVTLLLAFPIAVATAVYLEEFAPRNRWTDLI
;
A
#
# COMPACT_ATOMS: atom_id res chain seq x y z
N PHE A 1 9.02 -2.71 -8.68
CA PHE A 1 8.53 -3.67 -7.65
C PHE A 1 9.17 -3.49 -6.28
N HIS A 2 9.97 -2.45 -6.03
CA HIS A 2 10.46 -2.16 -4.69
C HIS A 2 9.74 -0.94 -4.11
N GLN A 3 9.64 -0.90 -2.79
CA GLN A 3 9.09 0.20 -2.01
C GLN A 3 10.06 0.55 -0.88
N THR A 4 10.15 1.84 -0.59
CA THR A 4 10.93 2.37 0.51
C THR A 4 10.20 2.16 1.83
N LYS A 5 10.92 1.65 2.83
CA LYS A 5 10.44 1.50 4.20
C LYS A 5 11.32 2.33 5.14
N ILE A 6 10.69 2.92 6.15
CA ILE A 6 11.33 3.69 7.22
C ILE A 6 11.29 2.86 8.51
N ALA A 7 12.44 2.71 9.16
CA ALA A 7 12.55 2.06 10.46
C ALA A 7 12.17 3.04 11.58
N LEU A 8 11.16 2.70 12.35
CA LEU A 8 10.69 3.48 13.50
C LEU A 8 10.61 2.60 14.74
N GLU A 9 11.05 3.16 15.86
CA GLU A 9 10.80 2.58 17.17
C GLU A 9 9.37 2.95 17.58
N VAL A 10 8.50 1.95 17.60
CA VAL A 10 7.08 2.11 17.92
C VAL A 10 6.85 1.51 19.29
N PHE A 11 6.46 2.36 20.23
CA PHE A 11 5.92 1.93 21.50
C PHE A 11 4.42 1.69 21.34
N PHE A 12 4.00 0.44 21.50
CA PHE A 12 2.59 0.05 21.41
C PHE A 12 1.90 0.38 22.73
N ASP A 13 1.54 1.64 22.91
CA ASP A 13 0.98 2.16 24.17
C ASP A 13 -0.34 1.47 24.54
N PRO A 14 -0.41 0.72 25.67
CA PRO A 14 -1.63 0.07 26.12
C PRO A 14 -2.78 1.05 26.34
N GLN A 15 -2.50 2.28 26.81
CA GLN A 15 -3.56 3.26 27.05
C GLN A 15 -4.20 3.80 25.77
N GLN A 16 -3.51 3.68 24.63
CA GLN A 16 -4.05 4.09 23.33
C GLN A 16 -4.68 2.93 22.57
N LEU A 17 -4.17 1.71 22.77
CA LEU A 17 -4.57 0.53 22.03
C LEU A 17 -5.63 -0.32 22.73
N ASP A 18 -5.49 -0.54 24.03
CA ASP A 18 -6.38 -1.39 24.82
C ASP A 18 -6.44 -0.90 26.28
N PRO A 19 -7.15 0.21 26.55
CA PRO A 19 -7.23 0.80 27.89
C PRO A 19 -7.82 -0.15 28.95
N ASP A 20 -8.70 -1.06 28.53
CA ASP A 20 -9.39 -2.02 29.39
C ASP A 20 -8.58 -3.32 29.58
N GLY A 21 -7.50 -3.53 28.81
CA GLY A 21 -6.63 -4.71 28.87
C GLY A 21 -7.32 -6.02 28.46
N ARG A 22 -8.45 -5.95 27.76
CA ARG A 22 -9.29 -7.12 27.42
C ARG A 22 -8.89 -7.77 26.10
N HIS A 23 -8.03 -7.13 25.32
CA HIS A 23 -7.62 -7.54 23.97
C HIS A 23 -8.82 -7.85 23.06
N ASP A 24 -9.88 -7.05 23.19
CA ASP A 24 -11.09 -7.21 22.39
C ASP A 24 -10.81 -6.85 20.92
N TYR A 25 -11.17 -7.73 20.00
CA TYR A 25 -10.88 -7.58 18.57
C TYR A 25 -11.47 -6.27 18.00
N ASP A 26 -12.71 -5.97 18.37
CA ASP A 26 -13.43 -4.80 17.90
C ASP A 26 -12.86 -3.47 18.43
N ALA A 27 -12.35 -3.49 19.67
CA ALA A 27 -11.65 -2.37 20.28
C ALA A 27 -10.28 -2.16 19.63
N LEU A 28 -9.49 -3.23 19.49
CA LEU A 28 -8.18 -3.19 18.84
C LEU A 28 -8.27 -2.72 17.39
N THR A 29 -9.33 -3.10 16.66
CA THR A 29 -9.52 -2.66 15.26
C THR A 29 -9.83 -1.16 15.14
N ARG A 30 -10.29 -0.50 16.22
CA ARG A 30 -10.68 0.92 16.21
C ARG A 30 -9.70 1.84 16.92
N ALA A 31 -8.62 1.29 17.48
CA ALA A 31 -7.60 2.05 18.20
C ALA A 31 -6.83 3.05 17.31
N ASP A 32 -6.21 4.06 17.93
CA ASP A 32 -5.49 5.13 17.22
C ASP A 32 -4.04 4.74 16.87
N TYR A 33 -3.88 3.84 15.91
CA TYR A 33 -2.56 3.48 15.37
C TYR A 33 -1.86 4.65 14.66
N GLY A 34 -2.63 5.57 14.08
CA GLY A 34 -2.08 6.78 13.47
C GLY A 34 -1.41 7.69 14.50
N GLY A 35 -1.98 7.76 15.70
CA GLY A 35 -1.39 8.42 16.88
C GLY A 35 -0.02 7.86 17.24
N LEU A 36 0.14 6.54 17.23
CA LEU A 36 1.41 5.85 17.49
C LEU A 36 2.47 6.19 16.45
N VAL A 37 2.16 6.11 15.15
CA VAL A 37 3.10 6.48 14.08
C VAL A 37 3.57 7.92 14.26
N LYS A 38 2.63 8.85 14.50
CA LYS A 38 2.96 10.27 14.73
C LYS A 38 3.80 10.47 15.98
N ALA A 39 3.54 9.71 17.05
CA ALA A 39 4.32 9.77 18.29
C ALA A 39 5.75 9.29 18.06
N SER A 40 5.95 8.15 17.39
CA SER A 40 7.27 7.65 17.01
C SER A 40 8.06 8.64 16.16
N MET A 41 7.40 9.27 15.17
CA MET A 41 8.05 10.31 14.36
C MET A 41 8.47 11.52 15.19
N ARG A 42 7.62 12.01 16.10
CA ARG A 42 7.98 13.12 17.00
C ARG A 42 9.14 12.76 17.92
N ASN A 43 9.15 11.55 18.47
CA ASN A 43 10.19 11.10 19.39
C ASN A 43 11.54 10.99 18.68
N ARG A 44 11.54 10.56 17.41
CA ARG A 44 12.77 10.50 16.60
C ARG A 44 13.29 11.86 16.14
N PHE A 45 12.39 12.82 15.91
CA PHE A 45 12.73 14.18 15.48
C PHE A 45 12.30 15.25 16.51
N PRO A 46 12.88 15.27 17.72
CA PRO A 46 12.45 16.17 18.81
C PRO A 46 12.70 17.66 18.53
N ALA A 47 13.56 17.97 17.54
CA ALA A 47 13.80 19.33 17.08
C ALA A 47 12.58 19.95 16.35
N VAL A 48 11.64 19.13 15.88
CA VAL A 48 10.44 19.55 15.15
C VAL A 48 9.36 20.05 16.12
N LYS A 49 9.07 21.35 16.08
CA LYS A 49 8.19 22.00 17.06
C LYS A 49 6.91 22.54 16.43
N THR A 50 7.01 23.13 15.25
CA THR A 50 5.87 23.86 14.65
C THR A 50 4.84 22.90 14.06
N ARG A 51 3.59 23.37 13.94
CA ARG A 51 2.49 22.56 13.36
C ARG A 51 2.77 22.21 11.90
N GLN A 52 3.35 23.14 11.14
CA GLN A 52 3.70 22.94 9.75
C GLN A 52 4.81 21.89 9.60
N GLU A 53 5.87 21.96 10.40
CA GLU A 53 6.93 20.95 10.41
C GLU A 53 6.39 19.57 10.78
N LYS A 54 5.56 19.48 11.83
CA LYS A 54 4.96 18.21 12.25
C LYS A 54 4.13 17.58 11.14
N ARG A 55 3.38 18.39 10.38
CA ARG A 55 2.58 17.91 9.25
C ARG A 55 3.48 17.32 8.17
N ALA A 56 4.55 18.01 7.78
CA ALA A 56 5.51 17.49 6.80
C ALA A 56 6.22 16.22 7.31
N LEU A 57 6.59 16.21 8.61
CA LEU A 57 7.23 15.07 9.24
C LEU A 57 6.35 13.81 9.17
N TYR A 58 5.07 13.95 9.51
CA TYR A 58 4.14 12.82 9.47
C TYR A 58 3.85 12.35 8.04
N ALA A 59 3.91 13.26 7.07
CA ALA A 59 3.73 12.93 5.66
C ALA A 59 4.90 12.13 5.07
N MET A 60 6.03 11.94 5.78
CA MET A 60 7.10 11.06 5.28
C MET A 60 6.74 9.57 5.34
N VAL A 61 5.79 9.22 6.19
CA VAL A 61 5.31 7.85 6.38
C VAL A 61 3.94 7.76 5.72
N SER A 62 3.72 6.68 4.97
CA SER A 62 2.45 6.46 4.27
C SER A 62 1.27 6.47 5.24
N SER A 63 0.12 6.94 4.76
CA SER A 63 -1.17 6.80 5.45
C SER A 63 -1.50 5.33 5.77
N GLY A 64 -0.94 4.39 4.99
CA GLY A 64 -1.05 2.95 5.19
C GLY A 64 -0.35 2.41 6.43
N ALA A 65 0.62 3.14 7.00
CA ALA A 65 1.42 2.66 8.11
C ALA A 65 0.61 2.42 9.39
N ALA A 66 -0.49 3.16 9.59
CA ALA A 66 -1.41 2.90 10.69
C ALA A 66 -2.06 1.50 10.58
N PHE A 67 -2.44 1.10 9.36
CA PHE A 67 -2.99 -0.23 9.09
C PHE A 67 -1.91 -1.32 9.20
N GLU A 68 -0.66 -1.03 8.82
CA GLU A 68 0.46 -1.96 9.05
C GLU A 68 0.64 -2.27 10.54
N LEU A 69 0.63 -1.24 11.41
CA LEU A 69 0.70 -1.43 12.86
C LEU A 69 -0.53 -2.17 13.40
N GLN A 70 -1.72 -1.83 12.91
CA GLN A 70 -2.95 -2.51 13.28
C GLN A 70 -2.90 -3.99 12.96
N HIS A 71 -2.50 -4.36 11.75
CA HIS A 71 -2.37 -5.76 11.35
C HIS A 71 -1.34 -6.50 12.22
N MET A 72 -0.24 -5.85 12.62
CA MET A 72 0.72 -6.45 13.54
C MET A 72 0.10 -6.75 14.91
N VAL A 73 -0.66 -5.80 15.48
CA VAL A 73 -1.30 -5.98 16.80
C VAL A 73 -2.46 -6.98 16.74
N LEU A 74 -3.26 -6.99 15.67
CA LEU A 74 -4.33 -7.97 15.49
C LEU A 74 -3.78 -9.40 15.29
N ALA A 75 -2.62 -9.53 14.64
CA ALA A 75 -1.95 -10.82 14.49
C ALA A 75 -1.28 -11.29 15.78
N ASP A 76 -0.71 -10.36 16.56
CA ASP A 76 -0.06 -10.64 17.83
C ASP A 76 -0.34 -9.53 18.87
N PRO A 77 -1.38 -9.70 19.70
CA PRO A 77 -1.71 -8.72 20.73
C PRO A 77 -0.65 -8.59 21.83
N SER A 78 0.30 -9.54 21.94
CA SER A 78 1.37 -9.48 22.95
C SER A 78 2.37 -8.33 22.72
N LEU A 79 2.31 -7.68 21.55
CA LEU A 79 3.09 -6.49 21.24
C LEU A 79 2.68 -5.29 22.11
N ILE A 80 1.44 -5.25 22.61
CA ILE A 80 0.94 -4.14 23.44
C ILE A 80 1.77 -4.03 24.73
N GLY A 81 2.25 -2.82 25.01
CA GLY A 81 3.15 -2.52 26.13
C GLY A 81 4.64 -2.66 25.81
N THR A 82 5.00 -3.06 24.58
CA THR A 82 6.40 -3.21 24.16
C THR A 82 6.83 -2.12 23.16
N THR A 83 8.13 -1.87 23.09
CA THR A 83 8.74 -1.05 22.03
C THR A 83 9.37 -1.97 20.99
N GLN A 84 8.95 -1.86 19.74
CA GLN A 84 9.51 -2.64 18.64
C GLN A 84 10.06 -1.75 17.54
N ALA A 85 11.15 -2.19 16.91
CA ALA A 85 11.67 -1.58 15.70
C ALA A 85 10.89 -2.10 14.48
N VAL A 86 10.00 -1.28 13.94
CA VAL A 86 9.09 -1.63 12.84
C VAL A 86 9.51 -0.92 11.56
N TRP A 87 9.41 -1.63 10.43
CA TRP A 87 9.67 -1.08 9.10
C TRP A 87 8.35 -0.70 8.44
N LEU A 88 8.02 0.58 8.48
CA LEU A 88 6.77 1.12 7.97
C LEU A 88 6.93 1.66 6.56
N THR A 89 5.85 1.61 5.76
CA THR A 89 5.84 2.17 4.41
C THR A 89 6.14 3.67 4.40
N ALA A 90 7.10 4.08 3.57
CA ALA A 90 7.33 5.49 3.27
C ALA A 90 6.29 6.01 2.27
N ASP A 91 5.98 7.29 2.37
CA ASP A 91 5.13 8.02 1.41
C ASP A 91 5.70 8.01 -0.03
N ASP A 92 4.86 8.25 -1.04
CA ASP A 92 5.22 8.15 -2.45
C ASP A 92 6.34 9.14 -2.84
N ASP A 93 6.29 10.38 -2.36
CA ASP A 93 7.30 11.38 -2.65
C ASP A 93 8.67 11.01 -2.03
N ILE A 94 8.66 10.41 -0.85
CA ILE A 94 9.88 9.88 -0.20
C ILE A 94 10.42 8.67 -0.97
N ASP A 95 9.54 7.77 -1.41
CA ASP A 95 9.94 6.61 -2.19
C ASP A 95 10.53 7.01 -3.55
N MET A 96 9.95 8.02 -4.23
CA MET A 96 10.49 8.56 -5.48
C MET A 96 11.82 9.27 -5.28
N LEU A 97 11.96 10.04 -4.20
CA LEU A 97 13.23 10.69 -3.83
C LEU A 97 14.33 9.66 -3.58
N VAL A 98 14.02 8.62 -2.82
CA VAL A 98 14.98 7.56 -2.49
C VAL A 98 15.33 6.77 -3.74
N LYS A 99 14.38 6.55 -4.65
CA LYS A 99 14.61 5.91 -5.96
C LYS A 99 15.44 6.73 -6.93
N GLY A 100 15.63 8.03 -6.66
CA GLY A 100 16.37 8.95 -7.52
C GLY A 100 15.52 9.53 -8.67
N HIS A 101 14.19 9.47 -8.56
CA HIS A 101 13.28 10.10 -9.52
C HIS A 101 13.02 11.58 -9.21
N ILE A 102 13.38 12.03 -8.01
CA ILE A 102 13.40 13.45 -7.62
C ILE A 102 14.87 13.87 -7.50
N ASP A 103 15.28 14.86 -8.30
CA ASP A 103 16.63 15.43 -8.24
C ASP A 103 16.81 16.21 -6.93
N ARG A 104 17.89 15.91 -6.21
CA ARG A 104 18.24 16.55 -4.93
C ARG A 104 18.98 17.87 -5.13
N SER A 105 19.53 18.10 -6.32
CA SER A 105 20.38 19.26 -6.64
C SER A 105 19.60 20.49 -7.11
N VAL A 106 18.35 20.32 -7.50
CA VAL A 106 17.48 21.41 -7.94
C VAL A 106 16.91 22.20 -6.76
N PRO A 107 16.57 23.49 -6.95
CA PRO A 107 15.94 24.30 -5.91
C PRO A 107 14.63 23.70 -5.37
N GLU A 108 14.28 23.97 -4.12
CA GLU A 108 13.05 23.49 -3.46
C GLU A 108 11.78 23.71 -4.31
N SER A 109 11.68 24.85 -4.99
CA SER A 109 10.52 25.19 -5.84
C SER A 109 10.32 24.29 -7.05
N GLU A 110 11.35 23.53 -7.45
CA GLU A 110 11.33 22.65 -8.63
C GLU A 110 11.15 21.17 -8.27
N ARG A 111 10.97 20.85 -6.99
CA ARG A 111 10.81 19.49 -6.48
C ARG A 111 9.61 19.35 -5.55
N ARG A 112 9.06 18.14 -5.43
CA ARG A 112 7.87 17.86 -4.60
C ARG A 112 8.16 17.82 -3.09
N VAL A 113 9.43 17.67 -2.71
CA VAL A 113 9.88 17.52 -1.32
C VAL A 113 10.59 18.81 -0.87
N ASP A 114 10.30 19.33 0.32
CA ASP A 114 10.97 20.54 0.84
C ASP A 114 12.43 20.29 1.31
N ASP A 115 13.23 21.34 1.51
CA ASP A 115 14.63 21.24 1.99
C ASP A 115 14.73 20.55 3.34
N ARG A 116 13.74 20.78 4.20
CA ARG A 116 13.70 20.19 5.54
C ARG A 116 13.42 18.68 5.49
N THR A 117 12.47 18.24 4.66
CA THR A 117 12.16 16.83 4.47
C THR A 117 13.32 16.10 3.81
N LEU A 118 13.99 16.74 2.85
CA LEU A 118 15.25 16.22 2.29
C LEU A 118 16.29 15.97 3.38
N ALA A 119 16.52 16.95 4.26
CA ALA A 119 17.45 16.80 5.38
C ALA A 119 17.06 15.66 6.35
N TRP A 120 15.76 15.45 6.59
CA TRP A 120 15.29 14.31 7.40
C TRP A 120 15.51 12.97 6.70
N VAL A 121 15.27 12.90 5.40
CA VAL A 121 15.49 11.68 4.60
C VAL A 121 16.98 11.34 4.56
N GLU A 122 17.85 12.31 4.30
CA GLU A 122 19.31 12.12 4.29
C GLU A 122 19.82 11.62 5.65
N ARG A 123 19.27 12.17 6.74
CA ARG A 123 19.57 11.67 8.08
C ARG A 123 19.14 10.22 8.27
N LEU A 124 17.92 9.84 7.84
CA LEU A 124 17.44 8.46 7.91
C LEU A 124 18.29 7.51 7.05
N GLU A 125 18.74 7.96 5.88
CA GLU A 125 19.66 7.21 5.00
C GLU A 125 21.01 6.99 5.69
N GLN A 126 21.62 8.03 6.27
CA GLN A 126 22.89 7.94 6.99
C GLN A 126 22.83 7.01 8.20
N GLU A 127 21.70 7.02 8.93
CA GLU A 127 21.44 6.14 10.08
C GLU A 127 21.08 4.70 9.66
N GLY A 128 20.94 4.40 8.37
CA GLY A 128 20.51 3.09 7.87
C GLY A 128 19.05 2.75 8.20
N ALA A 129 18.27 3.75 8.60
CA ALA A 129 16.85 3.65 8.96
C ALA A 129 15.91 3.73 7.76
N LEU A 130 16.45 3.72 6.54
CA LEU A 130 15.70 3.77 5.30
C LEU A 130 16.19 2.67 4.36
N LYS A 131 15.29 1.80 3.90
CA LYS A 131 15.64 0.65 3.03
C LYS A 131 14.58 0.39 1.99
N ARG A 132 15.01 0.06 0.78
CA ARG A 132 14.13 -0.48 -0.26
C ARG A 132 13.89 -1.96 0.00
N ARG A 133 12.62 -2.37 0.02
CA ARG A 133 12.20 -3.78 0.14
C ARG A 133 11.34 -4.17 -1.04
N PHE A 134 11.27 -5.46 -1.34
CA PHE A 134 10.37 -5.95 -2.39
C PHE A 134 8.91 -5.75 -1.95
N ASN A 135 8.10 -5.13 -2.82
CA ASN A 135 6.71 -4.83 -2.54
C ASN A 135 5.82 -5.98 -3.01
N THR A 136 5.57 -6.94 -2.13
CA THR A 136 4.60 -8.03 -2.39
C THR A 136 3.17 -7.50 -2.42
N ALA A 137 2.88 -6.46 -1.64
CA ALA A 137 1.56 -5.84 -1.56
C ALA A 137 1.07 -5.31 -2.91
N PHE A 138 1.99 -4.90 -3.80
CA PHE A 138 1.67 -4.54 -5.18
C PHE A 138 0.87 -5.62 -5.94
N PHE A 139 1.13 -6.90 -5.68
CA PHE A 139 0.47 -8.01 -6.36
C PHE A 139 -0.81 -8.48 -5.67
N THR A 140 -0.97 -8.19 -4.38
CA THR A 140 -2.11 -8.65 -3.57
C THR A 140 -3.14 -7.55 -3.30
N ASN A 141 -2.73 -6.29 -3.32
CA ASN A 141 -3.61 -5.15 -3.09
C ASN A 141 -4.41 -4.78 -4.34
N GLY A 142 -5.57 -4.17 -4.10
CA GLY A 142 -6.37 -3.50 -5.12
C GLY A 142 -5.85 -2.10 -5.45
N ASP A 143 -6.65 -1.33 -6.17
CA ASP A 143 -6.37 0.06 -6.48
C ASP A 143 -6.44 0.95 -5.23
N SER A 144 -5.63 2.01 -5.21
CA SER A 144 -5.59 3.00 -4.13
C SER A 144 -5.36 4.39 -4.74
N ARG A 145 -5.77 5.43 -4.00
CA ARG A 145 -5.45 6.83 -4.34
C ARG A 145 -4.01 7.18 -3.99
N GLU A 146 -3.41 6.43 -3.07
CA GLU A 146 -2.02 6.58 -2.64
C GLU A 146 -1.15 5.58 -3.44
N PRO A 147 -0.24 6.06 -4.30
CA PRO A 147 0.52 5.21 -5.23
C PRO A 147 1.34 4.11 -4.54
N GLU A 148 1.80 4.35 -3.32
CA GLU A 148 2.61 3.40 -2.54
C GLU A 148 1.78 2.23 -1.99
N LEU A 149 0.46 2.37 -1.88
CA LEU A 149 -0.45 1.29 -1.43
C LEU A 149 -1.15 0.58 -2.59
N ALA A 150 -1.14 1.19 -3.77
CA ALA A 150 -1.82 0.66 -4.96
C ALA A 150 -1.20 -0.66 -5.44
N GLY A 151 -2.06 -1.57 -5.87
CA GLY A 151 -1.71 -2.85 -6.45
C GLY A 151 -2.55 -3.21 -7.68
N ILE A 152 -2.21 -4.35 -8.29
CA ILE A 152 -2.80 -4.80 -9.56
C ILE A 152 -3.85 -5.90 -9.39
N ALA A 153 -4.07 -6.41 -8.18
CA ALA A 153 -4.91 -7.58 -7.96
C ALA A 153 -6.34 -7.37 -8.46
N GLY A 154 -6.90 -6.17 -8.24
CA GLY A 154 -8.23 -5.80 -8.72
C GLY A 154 -8.34 -5.84 -10.24
N ALA A 155 -7.36 -5.26 -10.95
CA ALA A 155 -7.32 -5.25 -12.41
C ALA A 155 -7.19 -6.68 -12.98
N VAL A 156 -6.31 -7.49 -12.39
CA VAL A 156 -6.10 -8.89 -12.80
C VAL A 156 -7.38 -9.71 -12.60
N MET A 157 -8.05 -9.58 -11.46
CA MET A 157 -9.31 -10.27 -11.20
C MET A 157 -10.42 -9.81 -12.14
N GLY A 158 -10.53 -8.50 -12.42
CA GLY A 158 -11.46 -7.96 -13.40
C GLY A 158 -11.24 -8.54 -14.80
N SER A 159 -9.98 -8.57 -15.28
CA SER A 159 -9.65 -9.19 -16.56
C SER A 159 -9.97 -10.69 -16.59
N CYS A 160 -9.70 -11.41 -15.49
CA CYS A 160 -10.04 -12.82 -15.35
C CYS A 160 -11.56 -13.06 -15.47
N TYR A 161 -12.37 -12.26 -14.78
CA TYR A 161 -13.83 -12.36 -14.87
C TYR A 161 -14.37 -12.07 -16.27
N VAL A 162 -13.81 -11.08 -16.97
CA VAL A 162 -14.19 -10.80 -18.36
C VAL A 162 -13.91 -12.00 -19.26
N LEU A 163 -12.71 -12.59 -19.16
CA LEU A 163 -12.35 -13.79 -19.92
C LEU A 163 -13.24 -14.99 -19.58
N LEU A 164 -13.58 -15.18 -18.30
CA LEU A 164 -14.42 -16.28 -17.86
C LEU A 164 -15.87 -16.13 -18.35
N VAL A 165 -16.47 -14.96 -18.20
CA VAL A 165 -17.84 -14.70 -18.65
C VAL A 165 -17.94 -14.79 -20.17
N THR A 166 -16.98 -14.23 -20.90
CA THR A 166 -16.94 -14.34 -22.36
C THR A 166 -16.79 -15.78 -22.81
N LEU A 167 -15.94 -16.58 -22.17
CA LEU A 167 -15.81 -18.02 -22.45
C LEU A 167 -17.13 -18.77 -22.20
N LEU A 168 -17.78 -18.54 -21.06
CA LEU A 168 -19.03 -19.22 -20.68
C LEU A 168 -20.20 -18.91 -21.61
N LEU A 169 -20.21 -17.73 -22.25
CA LEU A 169 -21.25 -17.35 -23.21
C LEU A 169 -20.86 -17.76 -24.64
N ALA A 170 -19.63 -17.49 -25.06
CA ALA A 170 -19.19 -17.76 -26.42
C ALA A 170 -19.11 -19.26 -26.71
N PHE A 171 -18.67 -20.08 -25.75
CA PHE A 171 -18.49 -21.51 -25.98
C PHE A 171 -19.82 -22.25 -26.27
N PRO A 172 -20.89 -22.12 -25.45
CA PRO A 172 -22.18 -22.75 -25.76
C PRO A 172 -22.80 -22.22 -27.04
N ILE A 173 -22.70 -20.91 -27.31
CA ILE A 173 -23.22 -20.32 -28.56
C ILE A 173 -22.49 -20.91 -29.76
N ALA A 174 -21.16 -20.97 -29.73
CA ALA A 174 -20.36 -21.56 -30.81
C ALA A 174 -20.71 -23.03 -31.07
N VAL A 175 -20.85 -23.82 -29.99
CA VAL A 175 -21.26 -25.24 -30.11
C VAL A 175 -22.68 -25.36 -30.68
N ALA A 176 -23.63 -24.55 -30.20
CA ALA A 176 -25.00 -24.56 -30.72
C ALA A 176 -25.06 -24.16 -32.20
N THR A 177 -24.27 -23.16 -32.62
CA THR A 177 -24.15 -22.77 -34.02
C THR A 177 -23.57 -23.89 -34.87
N ALA A 178 -22.52 -24.58 -34.40
CA ALA A 178 -21.93 -25.71 -35.13
C ALA A 178 -22.92 -26.87 -35.31
N VAL A 179 -23.63 -27.27 -34.25
CA VAL A 179 -24.65 -28.33 -34.32
C VAL A 179 -25.81 -27.92 -35.24
N TYR A 180 -26.26 -26.67 -35.17
CA TYR A 180 -27.31 -26.17 -36.05
C TYR A 180 -26.90 -26.22 -37.53
N LEU A 181 -25.66 -25.86 -37.85
CA LEU A 181 -25.15 -25.92 -39.22
C LEU A 181 -25.06 -27.36 -39.73
N GLU A 182 -24.64 -28.30 -38.89
CA GLU A 182 -24.54 -29.73 -39.26
C GLU A 182 -25.93 -30.36 -39.51
N GLU A 183 -26.89 -30.11 -38.62
CA GLU A 183 -28.18 -30.83 -38.65
C GLU A 183 -29.27 -30.13 -39.47
N PHE A 184 -29.26 -28.80 -39.57
CA PHE A 184 -30.40 -28.04 -40.08
C PHE A 184 -30.09 -27.09 -41.24
N ALA A 185 -28.82 -26.86 -41.60
CA ALA A 185 -28.52 -25.89 -42.64
C ALA A 185 -28.84 -26.40 -44.06
N PRO A 186 -29.60 -25.64 -44.87
CA PRO A 186 -29.87 -26.00 -46.26
C PRO A 186 -28.58 -25.91 -47.10
N ARG A 187 -28.35 -26.88 -47.98
CA ARG A 187 -27.16 -26.89 -48.87
C ARG A 187 -27.26 -25.78 -49.92
N ASN A 188 -26.38 -24.79 -49.81
CA ASN A 188 -26.22 -23.71 -50.79
C ASN A 188 -24.75 -23.25 -50.80
N ARG A 189 -24.36 -22.45 -51.80
CA ARG A 189 -22.96 -21.99 -52.00
C ARG A 189 -22.39 -21.18 -50.83
N TRP A 190 -23.24 -20.63 -49.96
CA TRP A 190 -22.82 -19.89 -48.76
C TRP A 190 -22.63 -20.82 -47.57
N THR A 191 -23.45 -21.87 -47.42
CA THR A 191 -23.27 -22.93 -46.42
C THR A 191 -22.00 -23.75 -46.68
N ASP A 192 -21.64 -23.99 -47.95
CA ASP A 192 -20.39 -24.69 -48.32
C ASP A 192 -19.12 -23.83 -48.14
N LEU A 193 -19.26 -22.51 -47.97
CA LEU A 193 -18.13 -21.57 -47.84
C LEU A 193 -17.61 -21.48 -46.39
N ILE A 194 -18.46 -21.80 -45.40
CA ILE A 194 -18.23 -21.60 -43.96
C ILE A 194 -18.03 -22.96 -43.32
#